data_AF-A0A535KAQ1-F1
#
_entry.id   AF-A0A535KAQ1-F1
#
_cell.length_a   1.000
_cell.length_b   1.000
_cell.length_c   1.000
_cell.angle_alpha   90.00
_cell.angle_beta   90.00
_cell.angle_gamma   90.00
#
_symmetry.space_group_name_H-M   'P 1'
#
loop_
_entity.id
_entity.type
_entity.pdbx_description
1 polymer ?
#
loop_
_entity_poly.entity_id
_entity_poly.type
_entity_poly.pdbx_seq_one_letter_code
_entity_poly.pdbx_strand_id
1 'polypeptide(L)'
;MYRTLEYLNGMSDSDVQRLRAVGIRHTNQLLHRASLDIDRNRLSKKTGISKDRLLEFVHQCTLLEVSGMDRWIPLVRRLGINSMEDLRGSWKQSVSPVLQA
;
A
#
# COMPACT_ATOMS: atom_id res chain seq x y z
N MET A 1 -1.28 -0.17 16.88
CA MET A 1 -1.97 1.09 16.53
C MET A 1 -2.66 0.88 15.18
N TYR A 2 -3.98 0.94 15.11
CA TYR A 2 -4.69 0.76 13.84
C TYR A 2 -4.69 2.08 13.05
N ARG A 3 -4.12 2.08 11.85
CA ARG A 3 -4.13 3.25 10.96
C ARG A 3 -5.42 3.31 10.18
N THR A 4 -5.94 4.52 10.01
CA THR A 4 -7.12 4.76 9.18
C THR A 4 -6.71 4.78 7.71
N LEU A 5 -7.69 4.61 6.82
CA LEU A 5 -7.43 4.48 5.39
C LEU A 5 -6.89 5.77 4.76
N GLU A 6 -7.20 6.93 5.35
CA GLU A 6 -6.71 8.25 4.96
C GLU A 6 -5.19 8.38 5.04
N TYR A 7 -4.53 7.46 5.76
CA TYR A 7 -3.08 7.42 5.81
C TYR A 7 -2.45 6.95 4.49
N LEU A 8 -3.20 6.29 3.61
CA LEU A 8 -2.70 5.80 2.33
C LEU A 8 -2.58 6.94 1.32
N ASN A 9 -1.46 6.98 0.60
CA ASN A 9 -1.19 7.99 -0.40
C ASN A 9 -2.07 7.77 -1.64
N GLY A 10 -2.64 8.85 -2.18
CA GLY A 10 -3.48 8.81 -3.38
C GLY A 10 -4.88 8.23 -3.17
N MET A 11 -5.32 8.04 -1.91
CA MET A 11 -6.68 7.63 -1.58
C MET A 11 -7.62 8.84 -1.60
N SER A 12 -8.69 8.78 -2.41
CA SER A 12 -9.72 9.81 -2.40
C SER A 12 -10.75 9.55 -1.30
N ASP A 13 -11.46 10.59 -0.85
CA ASP A 13 -12.59 10.44 0.08
C ASP A 13 -13.66 9.48 -0.46
N SER A 14 -13.84 9.45 -1.79
CA SER A 14 -14.76 8.52 -2.44
C SER A 14 -14.30 7.06 -2.29
N ASP A 15 -13.00 6.78 -2.38
CA ASP A 15 -12.44 5.44 -2.14
C ASP A 15 -12.60 5.04 -0.67
N VAL A 16 -12.33 5.97 0.27
CA VAL A 16 -12.56 5.75 1.71
C VAL A 16 -14.02 5.33 1.95
N GLN A 17 -14.98 6.08 1.39
CA GLN A 17 -16.41 5.81 1.58
C GLN A 17 -16.82 4.46 0.98
N ARG A 18 -16.35 4.13 -0.22
CA ARG A 18 -16.62 2.84 -0.89
C ARG A 18 -16.06 1.67 -0.09
N LEU A 19 -14.85 1.79 0.45
CA LEU A 19 -14.24 0.76 1.31
C LEU A 19 -14.98 0.62 2.64
N ARG A 20 -15.41 1.73 3.25
CA ARG A 20 -16.20 1.71 4.48
C ARG A 20 -17.57 1.06 4.28
N ALA A 21 -18.22 1.28 3.14
CA ALA A 21 -19.50 0.68 2.80
C ALA A 21 -19.45 -0.86 2.75
N VAL A 22 -18.28 -1.44 2.42
CA VAL A 22 -18.04 -2.90 2.44
C VAL A 22 -17.40 -3.41 3.74
N GLY A 23 -17.34 -2.55 4.76
CA GLY A 23 -16.88 -2.88 6.11
C GLY A 23 -15.36 -2.78 6.32
N ILE A 24 -14.62 -2.13 5.41
CA ILE A 24 -13.18 -1.89 5.56
C ILE A 24 -12.98 -0.48 6.13
N ARG A 25 -12.42 -0.39 7.33
CA ARG A 25 -12.21 0.89 8.06
C ARG A 25 -10.76 1.19 8.36
N HIS A 26 -9.89 0.19 8.34
CA HIS A 26 -8.48 0.30 8.72
C HIS A 26 -7.57 -0.38 7.70
N THR A 27 -6.31 0.07 7.63
CA THR A 27 -5.30 -0.44 6.69
C THR A 27 -5.11 -1.94 6.78
N ASN A 28 -5.11 -2.51 8.00
CA ASN A 28 -4.92 -3.96 8.19
C ASN A 28 -6.11 -4.76 7.66
N GLN A 29 -7.33 -4.23 7.80
CA GLN A 29 -8.52 -4.86 7.21
C GLN A 29 -8.43 -4.84 5.68
N LEU A 30 -7.97 -3.73 5.10
CA LEU A 30 -7.76 -3.63 3.66
C LEU A 30 -6.71 -4.64 3.19
N LEU A 31 -5.55 -4.69 3.86
CA LEU A 31 -4.48 -5.65 3.60
C LEU A 31 -5.06 -7.08 3.56
N HIS A 32 -5.67 -7.54 4.65
CA HIS A 32 -6.24 -8.89 4.72
C HIS A 32 -7.32 -9.18 3.68
N ARG A 33 -8.14 -8.18 3.30
CA ARG A 33 -9.26 -8.34 2.37
C ARG A 33 -8.87 -8.14 0.89
N ALA A 34 -7.63 -7.77 0.60
CA ALA A 34 -7.17 -7.47 -0.77
C ALA A 34 -5.79 -8.06 -1.11
N SER A 35 -5.14 -8.81 -0.20
CA SER A 35 -3.85 -9.48 -0.47
C SER A 35 -3.94 -10.47 -1.65
N LEU A 36 -5.04 -11.21 -1.78
CA LEU A 36 -5.22 -12.19 -2.86
C LEU A 36 -5.89 -11.59 -4.09
N ASP A 37 -5.53 -12.06 -5.27
CA ASP A 37 -6.14 -11.60 -6.52
C ASP A 37 -7.65 -11.86 -6.58
N ILE A 38 -8.09 -13.04 -6.14
CA ILE A 38 -9.50 -13.38 -6.05
C ILE A 38 -10.29 -12.44 -5.14
N ASP A 39 -9.67 -11.96 -4.05
CA ASP A 39 -10.32 -11.05 -3.13
C ASP A 39 -10.38 -9.63 -3.69
N ARG A 40 -9.32 -9.18 -4.38
CA ARG A 40 -9.37 -7.92 -5.15
C ARG A 40 -10.43 -7.96 -6.24
N ASN A 41 -10.57 -9.07 -6.95
CA ASN A 41 -11.63 -9.27 -7.95
C ASN A 41 -13.02 -9.10 -7.34
N ARG A 42 -13.26 -9.70 -6.18
CA ARG A 42 -14.54 -9.60 -5.46
C ARG A 42 -14.78 -8.20 -4.91
N LEU A 43 -13.74 -7.59 -4.35
CA LEU A 43 -13.81 -6.26 -3.75
C LEU A 43 -14.04 -5.20 -4.82
N SER A 44 -13.35 -5.30 -5.95
CA SER A 44 -13.50 -4.43 -7.11
C SER A 44 -14.94 -4.38 -7.62
N LYS A 45 -15.61 -5.54 -7.70
CA LYS A 45 -17.02 -5.62 -8.08
C LYS A 45 -17.97 -4.94 -7.07
N LYS A 46 -17.62 -4.95 -5.79
CA LYS A 46 -18.46 -4.37 -4.72
C LYS A 46 -18.25 -2.87 -4.54
N THR A 47 -17.01 -2.41 -4.67
CA THR A 47 -16.61 -1.02 -4.39
C THR A 47 -16.52 -0.16 -5.64
N GLY A 48 -16.39 -0.78 -6.83
CA GLY A 48 -16.10 -0.08 -8.08
C GLY A 48 -14.66 0.43 -8.18
N ILE A 49 -13.77 0.08 -7.25
CA ILE A 49 -12.35 0.40 -7.30
C ILE A 49 -11.65 -0.65 -8.20
N SER A 50 -10.76 -0.23 -9.11
CA SER A 50 -10.04 -1.17 -9.96
C SER A 50 -9.12 -2.10 -9.15
N LYS A 51 -8.85 -3.29 -9.67
CA LYS A 51 -7.97 -4.28 -9.01
C LYS A 51 -6.56 -3.73 -8.81
N ASP A 52 -6.05 -3.02 -9.80
CA ASP A 52 -4.70 -2.45 -9.78
C ASP A 52 -4.59 -1.41 -8.68
N ARG A 53 -5.61 -0.56 -8.52
CA ARG A 53 -5.64 0.43 -7.45
C ARG A 53 -5.78 -0.20 -6.06
N LEU A 54 -6.55 -1.28 -5.95
CA LEU A 54 -6.59 -2.07 -4.71
C LEU A 54 -5.23 -2.70 -4.40
N LEU A 55 -4.49 -3.16 -5.42
CA LEU A 55 -3.15 -3.71 -5.27
C LEU A 55 -2.15 -2.63 -4.82
N GLU A 56 -2.20 -1.43 -5.39
CA GLU A 56 -1.40 -0.28 -4.93
C GLU A 56 -1.63 0.02 -3.45
N PHE A 57 -2.89 0.04 -3.00
CA PHE A 57 -3.20 0.25 -1.59
C PHE A 57 -2.69 -0.89 -0.70
N VAL A 58 -2.74 -2.14 -1.18
CA VAL A 58 -2.17 -3.29 -0.49
C VAL A 58 -0.65 -3.16 -0.37
N HIS A 59 0.06 -2.76 -1.42
CA HIS A 59 1.51 -2.52 -1.37
C HIS A 59 1.88 -1.47 -0.33
N GLN A 60 1.13 -0.37 -0.26
CA GLN A 60 1.33 0.65 0.76
C GLN A 60 1.02 0.12 2.16
N CYS A 61 -0.03 -0.69 2.34
CA CYS A 61 -0.32 -1.33 3.63
C CYS A 61 0.81 -2.28 4.05
N THR A 62 1.40 -3.03 3.13
CA THR A 62 2.54 -3.91 3.42
C THR A 62 3.75 -3.13 3.95
N LEU A 63 4.04 -1.96 3.38
CA LEU A 63 5.11 -1.09 3.89
C LEU A 63 4.84 -0.66 5.34
N LEU A 64 3.58 -0.38 5.69
CA LEU A 64 3.18 0.02 7.03
C LEU A 64 3.33 -1.10 8.08
N GLU A 65 3.36 -2.36 7.67
CA GLU A 65 3.58 -3.51 8.56
C GLU A 65 5.06 -3.77 8.86
N VAL A 66 6.00 -3.12 8.14
CA VAL A 66 7.43 -3.28 8.38
C VAL A 66 7.82 -2.54 9.66
N SER A 67 8.34 -3.28 10.65
CA SER A 67 8.79 -2.70 11.92
C SER A 67 9.79 -1.56 11.70
N GLY A 68 9.55 -0.42 12.34
CA GLY A 68 10.40 0.77 12.25
C GLY A 68 10.26 1.58 10.96
N MET A 69 9.47 1.12 9.98
CA MET A 69 9.25 1.82 8.70
C MET A 69 8.50 3.14 8.89
N ASP A 70 7.68 3.27 9.93
CA ASP A 70 6.84 4.44 10.21
C ASP A 70 7.60 5.77 10.18
N ARG A 71 8.85 5.77 10.67
CA ARG A 71 9.74 6.94 10.68
C ARG A 71 10.20 7.34 9.28
N TRP A 72 10.25 6.38 8.38
CA TRP A 72 10.75 6.51 7.01
C TRP A 72 9.63 6.70 5.99
N ILE A 73 8.37 6.39 6.33
CA ILE A 73 7.21 6.53 5.43
C ILE A 73 7.16 7.89 4.72
N PRO A 74 7.34 9.05 5.40
CA PRO A 74 7.31 10.35 4.71
C PRO A 74 8.43 10.50 3.66
N LEU A 75 9.63 9.98 3.96
CA LEU A 75 10.79 10.05 3.06
C LEU A 75 10.58 9.14 1.85
N VAL A 76 10.20 7.89 2.10
CA VAL A 76 9.96 6.86 1.08
C VAL A 76 8.87 7.31 0.11
N ARG A 77 7.79 7.92 0.61
CA ARG A 77 6.72 8.52 -0.22
C ARG A 77 7.21 9.68 -1.09
N ARG A 78 8.06 10.56 -0.55
CA ARG A 78 8.65 11.68 -1.32
C ARG A 78 9.54 11.17 -2.46
N LEU A 79 10.16 10.01 -2.29
CA LEU A 79 10.95 9.34 -3.32
C LEU A 79 10.09 8.54 -4.32
N GLY A 80 8.76 8.56 -4.19
CA GLY A 80 7.86 7.82 -5.08
C GLY A 80 7.81 6.31 -4.82
N ILE A 81 8.42 5.84 -3.72
CA ILE A 81 8.43 4.43 -3.34
C ILE A 81 7.12 4.11 -2.64
N ASN A 82 6.29 3.25 -3.24
CA ASN A 82 4.97 2.92 -2.72
C ASN A 82 4.78 1.41 -2.50
N SER A 83 5.78 0.59 -2.87
CA SER A 83 5.78 -0.85 -2.69
C SER A 83 7.11 -1.38 -2.13
N MET A 84 7.08 -2.62 -1.63
CA MET A 84 8.31 -3.34 -1.26
C MET A 84 9.21 -3.63 -2.46
N GLU A 85 8.64 -3.71 -3.67
CA GLU A 85 9.39 -3.90 -4.91
C GLU A 85 10.18 -2.65 -5.28
N ASP A 86 9.54 -1.48 -5.20
CA ASP A 86 10.19 -0.18 -5.39
C ASP A 86 11.34 0.00 -4.40
N LEU A 87 11.10 -0.38 -3.13
CA LEU A 87 12.12 -0.30 -2.09
C LEU A 87 13.31 -1.24 -2.42
N ARG A 88 13.04 -2.46 -2.89
CA ARG A 88 14.11 -3.37 -3.31
C ARG A 88 14.89 -2.83 -4.51
N GLY A 89 14.20 -2.23 -5.47
CA GLY A 89 14.80 -1.62 -6.65
C GLY A 89 15.74 -0.47 -6.29
N SER A 90 15.29 0.45 -5.42
CA SER A 90 16.09 1.60 -4.99
C SER A 90 17.37 1.17 -4.28
N TRP A 91 17.30 0.14 -3.42
CA TRP A 91 18.48 -0.42 -2.75
C TRP A 91 19.49 -1.02 -3.72
N LYS A 92 19.03 -1.78 -4.73
CA LYS A 92 19.95 -2.33 -5.75
C LYS A 92 20.69 -1.23 -6.50
N GLN A 93 20.01 -0.14 -6.83
CA GLN A 93 20.58 0.96 -7.61
C GLN A 93 21.61 1.76 -6.81
N SER A 94 21.42 1.90 -5.49
CA SER A 94 22.37 2.58 -4.61
C SER A 94 23.57 1.71 -4.19
N VAL A 95 23.41 0.38 -4.12
CA VAL A 95 24.47 -0.54 -3.63
C VAL A 95 25.30 -1.15 -4.77
N SER A 96 24.77 -1.24 -6.00
CA SER A 96 25.51 -1.77 -7.16
C SER A 96 26.84 -1.07 -7.48
N PRO A 97 27.00 0.27 -7.31
CA PRO A 97 28.30 0.91 -7.52
C PRO A 97 29.32 0.64 -6.40
N VAL A 98 28.88 0.24 -5.21
CA VAL A 98 29.75 0.06 -4.02
C VAL A 98 30.31 -1.36 -3.93
N LEU A 99 29.64 -2.35 -4.51
CA LEU A 99 30.09 -3.75 -4.53
C LEU A 99 30.86 -4.15 -5.80
N GLN A 100 31.03 -3.22 -6.75
CA GLN A 100 31.83 -3.42 -7.97
C GLN A 100 33.18 -2.66 -7.95
N ALA A 101 33.56 -2.08 -6.81
CA ALA A 101 34.86 -1.45 -6.56
C ALA A 101 35.69 -2.30 -5.60
#